data_AF-A0A0E0P3Y2-F1
#
_entry.id   AF-A0A0E0P3Y2-F1
#
_cell.length_a   1.000
_cell.length_b   1.000
_cell.length_c   1.000
_cell.angle_alpha   90.00
_cell.angle_beta   90.00
_cell.angle_gamma   90.00
#
_symmetry.space_group_name_H-M   'P 1'
#
loop_
_entity.id
_entity.type
_entity.pdbx_description
1 polymer ?
#
loop_
_entity_poly.entity_id
_entity_poly.type
_entity_poly.pdbx_seq_one_letter_code
_entity_poly.pdbx_strand_id
1 'polypeptide(L)'
;MGYGGVKAWLDGLGLSRYAPVFEIHEVDDEVLPLLTLEDLKDMGIGAVGSRRKLYAAIQKLQRSDSAACLAQQEYLALDKQKVAINGSLACWM
;
A
#
# COMPACT_ATOMS: atom_id res chain seq x y z
N MET A 1 -10.60 -12.67 17.10
CA MET A 1 -11.12 -11.77 16.05
C MET A 1 -10.34 -12.11 14.79
N GLY A 2 -10.97 -12.79 13.83
CA GLY A 2 -10.27 -13.48 12.75
C GLY A 2 -9.38 -12.55 11.94
N TYR A 3 -8.12 -12.94 11.76
CA TYR A 3 -7.17 -12.28 10.88
C TYR A 3 -7.81 -12.23 9.49
N GLY A 4 -8.27 -11.04 9.11
CA GLY A 4 -8.92 -10.79 7.84
C GLY A 4 -7.88 -10.92 6.74
N GLY A 5 -7.69 -12.15 6.25
CA GLY A 5 -6.83 -12.43 5.10
C GLY A 5 -7.35 -11.80 3.82
N VAL A 6 -6.77 -12.19 2.69
CA VAL A 6 -7.05 -11.65 1.34
C VAL A 6 -8.55 -11.49 1.06
N LYS A 7 -9.39 -12.42 1.53
CA LYS A 7 -10.85 -12.35 1.43
C LYS A 7 -11.48 -11.12 2.08
N ALA A 8 -11.06 -10.73 3.29
CA ALA A 8 -11.61 -9.56 3.98
C ALA A 8 -11.17 -8.26 3.30
N TRP A 9 -9.94 -8.22 2.80
CA TRP A 9 -9.44 -7.11 2.01
C TRP A 9 -10.22 -6.95 0.69
N LEU A 10 -10.48 -8.06 -0.01
CA LEU A 10 -11.32 -8.07 -1.21
C LEU A 10 -12.75 -7.60 -0.91
N ASP A 11 -13.31 -7.96 0.24
CA ASP A 11 -14.64 -7.53 0.67
C ASP A 11 -14.74 -6.01 0.86
N GLY A 12 -13.74 -5.41 1.51
CA GLY A 12 -13.64 -3.95 1.65
C GLY A 12 -13.54 -3.19 0.32
N LEU A 13 -13.07 -3.85 -0.76
CA LEU A 13 -13.01 -3.29 -2.11
C LEU A 13 -14.30 -3.52 -2.92
N GLY A 14 -15.24 -4.32 -2.41
CA GLY A 14 -16.41 -4.80 -3.15
C GLY A 14 -16.04 -5.82 -4.24
N LEU A 15 -14.90 -6.49 -4.08
CA LEU A 15 -14.33 -7.47 -5.02
C LEU A 15 -14.31 -8.88 -4.42
N SER A 16 -15.09 -9.15 -3.38
CA SER A 16 -15.18 -10.45 -2.70
C SER A 16 -15.57 -11.61 -3.63
N ARG A 17 -16.17 -11.32 -4.80
CA ARG A 17 -16.41 -12.32 -5.86
C ARG A 17 -15.13 -12.95 -6.45
N TYR A 18 -13.99 -12.30 -6.29
CA TYR A 18 -12.69 -12.82 -6.74
C TYR A 18 -11.97 -13.62 -5.65
N ALA A 19 -12.48 -13.66 -4.41
CA ALA A 19 -11.85 -14.43 -3.32
C ALA A 19 -11.46 -15.88 -3.68
N PRO A 20 -12.32 -16.69 -4.34
CA PRO A 20 -11.93 -18.05 -4.70
C PRO A 20 -10.81 -18.10 -5.74
N VAL A 21 -10.67 -17.08 -6.59
CA VAL A 21 -9.58 -17.00 -7.57
C VAL A 21 -8.24 -16.84 -6.85
N PHE A 22 -8.17 -15.93 -5.87
CA PHE A 22 -6.95 -15.72 -5.09
C PHE A 22 -6.58 -16.96 -4.26
N GLU A 23 -7.57 -17.71 -3.77
CA GLU A 23 -7.35 -18.96 -3.03
C GLU A 23 -6.82 -20.08 -3.94
N ILE A 24 -7.36 -20.24 -5.15
CA ILE A 24 -6.90 -21.22 -6.14
C ILE A 24 -5.47 -20.93 -6.60
N HIS A 25 -5.12 -19.66 -6.73
CA HIS A 25 -3.79 -19.21 -7.14
C HIS A 25 -2.80 -19.10 -5.96
N GLU A 26 -3.18 -19.56 -4.76
CA GLU A 26 -2.35 -19.54 -3.54
C GLU A 26 -1.74 -18.15 -3.27
N VAL A 27 -2.55 -17.09 -3.41
CA VAL A 27 -2.11 -15.72 -3.15
C VAL A 27 -2.34 -15.37 -1.68
N ASP A 28 -1.25 -15.23 -0.93
CA ASP A 28 -1.22 -14.76 0.45
C ASP A 28 -1.04 -13.23 0.57
N ASP A 29 -1.15 -12.69 1.79
CA ASP A 29 -0.92 -11.27 2.07
C ASP A 29 0.52 -10.80 1.77
N GLU A 30 1.51 -11.69 1.81
CA GLU A 30 2.89 -11.38 1.41
C GLU A 30 3.06 -11.33 -0.12
N VAL A 31 2.29 -12.12 -0.86
CA VAL A 31 2.35 -12.21 -2.33
C VAL A 31 1.46 -11.17 -2.99
N LEU A 32 0.34 -10.81 -2.34
CA LEU A 32 -0.59 -9.80 -2.79
C LEU A 32 0.06 -8.46 -3.19
N PRO A 33 1.02 -7.88 -2.43
CA PRO A 33 1.77 -6.68 -2.83
C PRO A 33 2.73 -6.91 -4.00
N LEU A 34 3.09 -8.16 -4.33
CA LEU A 34 4.01 -8.47 -5.42
C LEU A 34 3.31 -8.64 -6.77
N LEU A 35 1.98 -8.76 -6.77
CA LEU A 35 1.20 -8.97 -7.98
C LEU A 35 1.20 -7.76 -8.93
N THR A 36 1.45 -8.02 -10.21
CA THR A 36 1.36 -7.02 -11.27
C THR A 36 0.01 -7.04 -11.97
N LEU A 37 -0.22 -6.07 -12.86
CA LEU A 37 -1.41 -6.04 -13.72
C LEU A 37 -1.49 -7.27 -14.63
N GLU A 38 -0.36 -7.85 -15.02
CA GLU A 38 -0.31 -9.03 -15.88
C GLU A 38 -0.69 -10.28 -15.10
N ASP A 39 -0.19 -10.43 -13.88
CA ASP A 39 -0.56 -11.54 -12.99
C ASP A 39 -2.05 -11.52 -12.66
N LEU A 40 -2.62 -10.34 -12.37
CA LEU A 40 -4.07 -10.21 -12.17
C LEU A 40 -4.88 -10.65 -13.41
N LYS A 41 -4.35 -10.41 -14.61
CA LYS A 41 -5.00 -10.85 -15.85
C LYS A 41 -4.90 -12.37 -16.00
N ASP A 42 -3.74 -12.95 -15.72
CA ASP A 42 -3.48 -14.39 -15.83
C ASP A 42 -4.33 -15.20 -14.85
N MET A 43 -4.51 -14.68 -13.63
CA MET A 43 -5.41 -15.25 -12.62
C MET A 43 -6.90 -15.21 -13.00
N GLY A 44 -7.27 -14.57 -14.12
CA GLY A 44 -8.66 -14.56 -14.61
C GLY A 44 -9.44 -13.27 -14.34
N ILE A 45 -8.79 -12.19 -13.89
CA ILE A 45 -9.43 -10.87 -13.79
C ILE A 45 -9.37 -10.16 -15.16
N GLY A 46 -10.24 -10.61 -16.06
CA GLY A 46 -10.38 -10.05 -17.40
C GLY A 46 -10.95 -8.62 -17.43
N ALA A 47 -11.71 -8.22 -16.41
CA ALA A 47 -12.33 -6.91 -16.32
C ALA A 47 -11.30 -5.80 -16.02
N VAL A 48 -11.07 -4.91 -16.99
CA VAL A 48 -10.09 -3.81 -16.87
C VAL A 48 -10.39 -2.89 -15.68
N GLY A 49 -11.67 -2.63 -15.39
CA GLY A 49 -12.08 -1.81 -14.25
C GLY A 49 -11.74 -2.45 -12.89
N SER A 50 -12.08 -3.72 -12.70
CA SER A 50 -11.73 -4.48 -11.49
C SER A 50 -10.21 -4.56 -11.32
N ARG A 51 -9.48 -4.83 -12.41
CA ARG A 51 -8.02 -4.94 -12.40
C ARG A 51 -7.33 -3.64 -11.99
N ARG A 52 -7.74 -2.50 -12.58
CA ARG A 52 -7.20 -1.18 -12.20
C ARG A 52 -7.53 -0.85 -10.74
N LYS A 53 -8.72 -1.19 -10.26
CA LYS A 53 -9.12 -1.00 -8.85
C LYS A 53 -8.29 -1.87 -7.90
N LEU A 54 -8.10 -3.15 -8.23
CA LEU A 54 -7.26 -4.09 -7.48
C LEU A 54 -5.81 -3.60 -7.41
N TYR A 55 -5.22 -3.28 -8.55
CA TYR A 55 -3.84 -2.79 -8.61
C TYR A 55 -3.65 -1.48 -7.82
N ALA A 56 -4.59 -0.55 -7.90
CA ALA A 56 -4.55 0.67 -7.09
C ALA A 56 -4.65 0.37 -5.58
N ALA A 57 -5.42 -0.65 -5.18
CA ALA A 57 -5.50 -1.07 -3.78
C ALA A 57 -4.21 -1.77 -3.32
N ILE A 58 -3.59 -2.59 -4.18
CA ILE A 58 -2.28 -3.23 -3.94
C ILE A 58 -1.20 -2.16 -3.73
N GLN A 59 -1.16 -1.12 -4.56
CA GLN A 59 -0.24 0.00 -4.37
C GLN A 59 -0.46 0.74 -3.04
N LYS A 60 -1.70 0.81 -2.55
CA LYS A 60 -1.99 1.38 -1.22
C LYS A 60 -1.51 0.48 -0.09
N LEU A 61 -1.58 -0.84 -0.25
CA LEU A 61 -1.02 -1.80 0.70
C LEU A 61 0.51 -1.68 0.76
N GLN A 62 1.19 -1.70 -0.39
CA GLN A 62 2.63 -1.47 -0.47
C GLN A 62 3.04 -0.19 0.28
N ARG A 63 2.26 0.89 0.16
CA ARG A 63 2.53 2.14 0.88
C ARG A 63 2.20 2.05 2.37
N SER A 64 1.30 1.18 2.80
CA SER A 64 0.95 0.97 4.21
C SER A 64 1.96 0.06 4.91
N ASP A 65 2.37 -1.04 4.27
CA ASP A 65 3.49 -1.89 4.71
C ASP A 65 4.80 -1.10 4.72
N SER A 66 5.01 -0.31 3.67
CA SER A 66 6.15 0.62 3.64
C SER A 66 5.98 1.77 4.61
N ALA A 67 4.80 2.24 5.01
CA ALA A 67 4.66 3.31 6.00
C ALA A 67 5.11 2.86 7.40
N ALA A 68 4.95 1.57 7.73
CA ALA A 68 5.56 1.00 8.93
C ALA A 68 7.10 1.04 8.86
N CYS A 69 7.69 0.89 7.67
CA CYS A 69 9.14 0.98 7.45
C CYS A 69 9.64 2.43 7.18
N LEU A 70 8.79 3.31 6.64
CA LEU A 70 9.10 4.69 6.24
C LEU A 70 8.82 5.71 7.35
N ALA A 71 8.14 5.33 8.44
CA ALA A 71 8.31 6.03 9.70
C ALA A 71 9.77 5.93 10.22
N GLN A 72 10.58 4.99 9.73
CA GLN A 72 12.03 4.96 9.97
C GLN A 72 12.85 5.71 8.90
N GLN A 73 12.34 5.89 7.67
CA GLN A 73 13.09 6.54 6.57
C GLN A 73 12.75 8.04 6.38
N GLU A 74 11.51 8.47 6.68
CA GLU A 74 11.06 9.87 6.63
C GLU A 74 11.39 10.63 7.94
N TYR A 75 12.44 10.22 8.66
CA TYR A 75 13.15 11.08 9.63
C TYR A 75 14.43 11.70 9.02
N LEU A 76 14.89 11.24 7.85
CA LEU A 76 16.17 11.69 7.28
C LEU A 76 16.06 12.59 6.02
N ALA A 77 14.85 12.92 5.56
CA ALA A 77 14.66 13.68 4.32
C ALA A 77 13.85 14.99 4.46
N LEU A 78 13.40 15.35 5.67
CA LEU A 78 12.66 16.59 5.93
C LEU A 78 13.48 17.70 6.62
N ASP A 79 14.80 17.55 6.83
CA ASP A 79 15.65 18.65 7.38
C ASP A 79 16.25 19.59 6.30
N LYS A 80 16.17 19.27 5.02
CA LYS A 80 16.68 20.18 3.98
C LYS A 80 15.55 21.06 3.45
N GLN A 81 15.35 22.16 4.18
CA GLN A 81 14.80 23.44 3.73
C GLN A 81 13.44 23.87 4.30
N LYS A 82 13.42 24.18 5.61
CA LYS A 82 12.82 25.45 6.10
C LYS A 82 13.27 25.81 7.54
N VAL A 83 14.53 26.12 7.77
CA VAL A 83 14.92 27.08 8.83
C VAL A 83 15.26 28.40 8.16
N ALA A 84 14.20 29.11 7.80
CA ALA A 84 14.23 30.53 7.57
C ALA A 84 12.92 31.08 8.13
N ILE A 85 12.85 31.19 9.45
CA ILE A 85 11.96 32.13 10.14
C ILE A 85 12.62 32.57 11.47
N ASN A 86 13.06 33.84 11.48
CA ASN A 86 13.23 34.74 12.63
C ASN A 86 14.23 34.31 13.72
N GLY A 87 15.36 34.97 13.95
CA GLY A 87 15.63 36.40 13.90
C GLY A 87 16.34 36.77 15.20
N SER A 88 17.52 37.36 15.09
CA SER A 88 18.19 38.14 16.15
C SER A 88 18.52 37.40 17.47
N LEU A 89 19.68 36.73 17.52
CA LEU A 89 20.43 36.61 18.77
C LEU A 89 21.33 37.83 18.92
N ALA A 90 20.71 38.93 19.32
CA ALA A 90 21.39 40.03 19.99
C ALA A 90 21.48 39.68 21.47
N CYS A 91 22.66 39.88 22.06
CA CYS A 91 23.01 39.61 23.46
C CYS A 91 22.91 38.10 23.77
N TRP A 92 23.62 37.51 24.71
CA TRP A 92 23.71 37.86 26.12
C TRP A 92 25.15 37.67 26.60
N MET A 93 25.61 38.71 27.29
CA MET A 93 26.78 38.76 28.16
C MET A 93 26.78 37.66 29.21
#